data_AF-A0A382RMN6-F1
#
_entry.id   AF-A0A382RMN6-F1
#
_cell.length_a   1.000
_cell.length_b   1.000
_cell.length_c   1.000
_cell.angle_alpha   90.00
_cell.angle_beta   90.00
_cell.angle_gamma   90.00
#
_symmetry.space_group_name_H-M   'P 1'
#
loop_
_entity.id
_entity.type
_entity.pdbx_description
1 polymer ?
#
loop_
_entity_poly.entity_id
_entity_poly.type
_entity_poly.pdbx_seq_one_letter_code
_entity_poly.pdbx_strand_id
1 'polypeptide(L)' 'VPTHLIITEAGARTLILETEIALAEIKALADVVHSNKDIAASISSGSFLTRGMIVAPCSIKTLSS' A
#
# COMPACT_ATOMS: atom_id res chain seq x y z
N VAL A 1 -5.63 -4.62 -14.06
CA VAL A 1 -6.64 -3.84 -13.32
C VAL A 1 -5.88 -2.68 -12.69
N PRO A 2 -6.29 -1.42 -12.81
CA PRO A 2 -5.57 -0.32 -12.21
C PRO A 2 -5.42 -0.50 -10.69
N THR A 3 -4.21 -0.36 -10.18
CA THR A 3 -3.83 -0.64 -8.80
C THR A 3 -3.15 0.57 -8.16
N HIS A 4 -3.61 0.91 -6.96
CA HIS A 4 -3.02 1.94 -6.13
C HIS A 4 -2.38 1.26 -4.94
N LEU A 5 -1.05 1.38 -4.83
CA LEU A 5 -0.27 0.74 -3.79
C LEU A 5 0.06 1.73 -2.67
N ILE A 6 -0.19 1.33 -1.43
CA ILE A 6 0.36 1.96 -0.23
C ILE A 6 1.16 0.87 0.51
N ILE A 7 2.37 1.20 0.94
CA ILE A 7 3.16 0.34 1.82
C ILE A 7 3.56 1.15 3.06
N THR A 8 3.33 0.59 4.24
CA THR A 8 3.80 1.19 5.50
C THR A 8 5.28 0.90 5.70
N GLU A 9 5.96 1.74 6.48
CA GLU A 9 7.37 1.51 6.86
C GLU A 9 7.57 0.12 7.50
N ALA A 10 6.62 -0.33 8.32
CA ALA A 10 6.68 -1.67 8.92
C ALA A 10 6.53 -2.77 7.86
N GLY A 11 5.56 -2.64 6.94
CA GLY A 11 5.37 -3.60 5.85
C GLY A 11 6.58 -3.68 4.91
N ALA A 12 7.23 -2.55 4.61
CA ALA A 12 8.46 -2.53 3.82
C ALA A 12 9.61 -3.27 4.51
N ARG A 13 9.75 -3.15 5.83
CA ARG A 13 10.74 -3.91 6.61
C ARG A 13 10.42 -5.40 6.61
N THR A 14 9.16 -5.78 6.81
CA THR A 14 8.72 -7.18 6.77
C THR A 14 9.02 -7.81 5.42
N LEU A 15 8.74 -7.11 4.31
CA LEU A 15 9.05 -7.59 2.95
C LEU A 15 10.53 -7.97 2.80
N ILE A 16 11.45 -7.13 3.29
CA ILE A 16 12.90 -7.37 3.22
C ILE A 16 13.33 -8.56 4.09
N LEU A 17 12.65 -8.79 5.21
CA LEU A 17 12.97 -9.89 6.12
C LEU A 17 12.42 -11.24 5.65
N GLU A 18 11.29 -11.25 4.96
CA GLU A 18 10.57 -12.47 4.59
C GLU A 18 10.78 -12.88 3.12
N THR A 19 11.32 -11.98 2.29
CA THR A 19 11.49 -12.22 0.85
C THR A 19 12.79 -11.64 0.31
N GLU A 20 13.26 -12.18 -0.81
CA GLU A 20 14.37 -11.60 -1.57
C GLU A 20 13.92 -10.50 -2.56
N ILE A 21 12.62 -10.16 -2.57
CA ILE A 21 12.05 -9.21 -3.53
C ILE A 21 12.39 -7.78 -3.10
N ALA A 22 12.97 -7.00 -4.01
CA ALA A 22 13.25 -5.60 -3.71
C ALA A 22 11.96 -4.78 -3.65
N LEU A 23 11.91 -3.80 -2.74
CA LEU A 23 10.77 -2.89 -2.63
C LEU A 23 10.46 -2.16 -3.95
N ALA A 24 11.48 -1.90 -4.76
CA ALA A 24 11.33 -1.29 -6.08
C ALA A 24 10.55 -2.17 -7.04
N GLU A 25 10.74 -3.50 -6.98
CA GLU A 25 10.01 -4.45 -7.81
C GLU A 25 8.52 -4.44 -7.44
N ILE A 26 8.20 -4.48 -6.14
CA ILE A 26 6.80 -4.39 -5.68
C ILE A 26 6.15 -3.07 -6.12
N LYS A 27 6.87 -1.95 -6.01
CA LYS A 27 6.39 -0.65 -6.47
C LYS A 27 6.13 -0.62 -7.98
N ALA A 28 6.96 -1.31 -8.77
CA ALA A 28 6.81 -1.39 -10.23
C ALA A 28 5.62 -2.24 -10.68
N LEU A 29 5.08 -3.12 -9.82
CA LEU A 29 3.87 -3.89 -10.10
C LEU A 29 2.58 -3.05 -10.00
N ALA A 30 2.63 -1.89 -9.35
CA ALA A 30 1.48 -1.01 -9.16
C ALA A 30 1.44 0.12 -10.19
N ASP A 31 0.23 0.53 -10.60
CA ASP A 31 0.07 1.65 -11.53
C ASP A 31 0.36 3.00 -10.86
N VAL A 32 0.02 3.15 -9.57
CA VAL A 32 0.30 4.34 -8.78
C VAL A 32 0.76 3.94 -7.38
N VAL A 33 1.82 4.56 -6.88
CA VAL A 33 2.34 4.36 -5.52
C VAL A 33 2.11 5.62 -4.69
N HIS A 34 1.45 5.47 -3.55
CA HIS A 34 1.16 6.55 -2.61
C HIS A 34 1.97 6.37 -1.33
N SER A 35 2.43 7.49 -0.76
CA SER A 35 3.00 7.48 0.59
C SER A 35 1.87 7.28 1.61
N ASN A 36 2.12 6.48 2.65
CA ASN A 36 1.16 6.31 3.75
C ASN A 36 1.01 7.58 4.63
N LYS A 37 1.77 8.64 4.35
CA LYS A 37 1.66 9.96 4.98
C LYS A 37 1.04 11.01 4.06
N ASP A 38 0.73 10.66 2.82
CA ASP A 38 0.18 11.59 1.84
C ASP A 38 -1.35 11.67 1.97
N ILE A 39 -1.81 12.67 2.71
CA ILE A 39 -3.24 12.95 2.88
C ILE A 39 -3.86 13.51 1.59
N ALA A 40 -3.06 14.07 0.68
CA ALA A 40 -3.52 14.65 -0.57
C ALA A 40 -3.63 13.62 -1.71
N ALA A 41 -3.28 12.35 -1.46
CA ALA A 41 -3.40 11.26 -2.43
C ALA A 41 -4.84 11.12 -2.94
N SER A 42 -5.03 10.83 -4.23
CA SER A 42 -6.38 10.76 -4.82
C SER A 42 -7.32 9.79 -4.09
N ILE A 43 -6.78 8.68 -3.60
CA ILE A 43 -7.51 7.62 -2.87
C ILE A 43 -7.97 8.04 -1.46
N SER A 44 -7.52 9.19 -0.93
CA SER A 44 -8.04 9.75 0.31
C SER A 44 -9.39 10.48 0.10
N SER A 45 -9.72 10.81 -1.16
CA SER A 45 -10.96 11.49 -1.50
C SER A 45 -12.09 10.51 -1.76
N GLY A 46 -13.25 10.71 -1.12
CA GLY A 46 -14.46 9.91 -1.36
C GLY A 46 -15.07 10.10 -2.76
N SER A 47 -14.69 11.15 -3.50
CA SER A 47 -15.11 11.33 -4.91
C SER A 47 -14.30 10.48 -5.89
N PHE A 48 -13.17 9.92 -5.45
CA PHE A 48 -12.34 9.04 -6.27
C PHE A 48 -12.90 7.61 -6.23
N LEU A 49 -13.56 7.20 -7.32
CA LEU A 49 -14.23 5.91 -7.39
C LEU A 49 -13.24 4.75 -7.49
N THR A 50 -13.35 3.77 -6.59
CA THR A 50 -12.57 2.52 -6.63
C THR A 50 -13.49 1.32 -6.57
N ARG A 51 -12.98 0.15 -6.99
CA ARG A 51 -13.72 -1.12 -6.88
C ARG A 51 -13.69 -1.71 -5.47
N GLY A 52 -12.84 -1.18 -4.59
CA GLY A 52 -12.59 -1.70 -3.25
C GLY A 52 -11.11 -1.61 -2.89
N MET A 53 -10.80 -2.06 -1.67
CA MET A 53 -9.46 -2.04 -1.09
C MET A 53 -9.17 -3.40 -0.46
N ILE A 54 -7.93 -3.87 -0.62
CA ILE A 54 -7.41 -5.07 0.04
C ILE A 54 -6.21 -4.64 0.89
N VAL A 55 -6.14 -5.11 2.13
CA VAL A 55 -4.99 -4.92 3.02
C VAL A 55 -4.35 -6.28 3.27
N ALA A 56 -3.15 -6.50 2.74
CA ALA A 56 -2.45 -7.77 2.84
C ALA A 56 -0.92 -7.60 2.90
N PRO A 57 -0.23 -8.17 3.92
CA PRO A 57 -0.80 -8.64 5.19
C PRO A 57 -1.38 -7.45 6.01
N CYS A 58 -2.40 -7.72 6.83
CA CYS A 58 -2.99 -6.71 7.73
C CYS A 58 -2.48 -6.93 9.16
N SER A 59 -1.77 -5.96 9.72
CA SER A 59 -1.34 -6.02 11.11
C SER A 59 -2.50 -5.74 12.06
N ILE A 60 -2.47 -6.32 13.26
CA ILE A 60 -3.48 -6.05 14.31
C ILE A 60 -3.60 -4.55 14.57
N LYS A 61 -2.47 -3.82 14.59
CA LYS A 61 -2.47 -2.37 14.76
C LYS A 61 -3.29 -1.66 13.69
N THR A 62 -3.17 -2.05 12.42
CA THR A 62 -3.92 -1.45 11.31
C THR A 62 -5.38 -1.85 11.36
N LEU A 63 -5.69 -3.09 11.75
CA LEU A 63 -7.06 -3.57 11.90
C LEU A 63 -7.82 -2.84 13.02
N SER A 64 -7.13 -2.50 14.11
CA SER A 64 -7.73 -1.88 15.30
C SER A 64 -7.80 -0.35 15.26
N SER A 65 -7.27 0.30 14.22
CA SER A 65 -7.12 1.76 14.13
C SER A 65 -7.94 2.39 13.02
#